data_AF-A0A1Q6A2F5-F1
#
_entry.id   AF-A0A1Q6A2F5-F1
#
_cell.length_a   1.000
_cell.length_b   1.000
_cell.length_c   1.000
_cell.angle_alpha   90.00
_cell.angle_beta   90.00
_cell.angle_gamma   90.00
#
_symmetry.space_group_name_H-M   'P 1'
#
loop_
_entity.id
_entity.type
_entity.pdbx_description
1 polymer ?
#
loop_
_entity_poly.entity_id
_entity_poly.type
_entity_poly.pdbx_seq_one_letter_code
_entity_poly.pdbx_strand_id
1 'polypeptide(L)'
;MTSIKNVQPLSAEKLFDLLKTDFADYINQKLGSNLAIEYAHVFDEINVSFPEVIEGPALNITVTDVELTVTLMATESDYNAELLEEHLISFLEEKAG
;
A
#
# COMPACT_ATOMS: atom_id res chain seq x y z
N MET A 1 -5.64 -10.73 0.14
CA MET A 1 -5.71 -10.29 1.56
C MET A 1 -4.57 -10.92 2.31
N THR A 2 -3.65 -10.07 2.77
CA THR A 2 -2.39 -10.48 3.41
C THR A 2 -2.25 -9.75 4.73
N SER A 3 -1.94 -10.47 5.81
CA SER A 3 -1.72 -9.91 7.14
C SER A 3 -0.24 -9.96 7.51
N ILE A 4 0.30 -8.83 7.94
CA ILE A 4 1.70 -8.61 8.31
C ILE A 4 1.74 -8.23 9.80
N LYS A 5 2.64 -8.84 10.57
CA LYS A 5 2.78 -8.48 12.00
C LYS A 5 3.41 -7.10 12.12
N ASN A 6 2.83 -6.25 12.96
CA ASN A 6 3.34 -4.90 13.23
C ASN A 6 4.40 -4.96 14.35
N VAL A 7 5.54 -5.61 14.09
CA VAL A 7 6.58 -5.85 15.10
C VAL A 7 7.21 -4.53 15.56
N GLN A 8 7.38 -3.59 14.63
CA GLN A 8 7.64 -2.18 14.93
C GLN A 8 6.32 -1.41 14.86
N PRO A 9 5.75 -0.95 15.98
CA PRO A 9 4.41 -0.37 16.00
C PRO A 9 4.32 0.89 15.12
N LEU A 10 3.88 0.67 13.88
CA LEU A 10 3.54 1.70 12.91
C LEU A 10 2.09 2.09 13.12
N SER A 11 1.86 3.37 13.42
CA SER A 11 0.52 3.96 13.40
C SER A 11 0.09 4.27 11.97
N ALA A 12 -1.21 4.35 11.73
CA ALA A 12 -1.76 4.67 10.41
C ALA A 12 -1.21 5.99 9.85
N GLU A 13 -1.07 7.02 10.70
CA GLU A 13 -0.45 8.30 10.32
C GLU A 13 1.00 8.16 9.84
N LYS A 14 1.84 7.42 10.60
CA LYS A 14 3.24 7.21 10.21
C LYS A 14 3.34 6.39 8.94
N LEU A 15 2.50 5.37 8.81
CA LEU A 15 2.48 4.56 7.60
C LEU A 15 2.04 5.39 6.39
N PHE A 16 1.05 6.26 6.55
CA PHE A 16 0.59 7.16 5.50
C PHE A 16 1.71 8.10 5.02
N ASP A 17 2.48 8.67 5.94
CA ASP A 17 3.62 9.52 5.59
C ASP A 17 4.72 8.75 4.85
N LEU A 18 5.02 7.52 5.28
CA LEU A 18 5.96 6.62 4.61
C LEU A 18 5.47 6.22 3.22
N LEU A 19 4.17 5.97 3.06
CA LEU A 19 3.60 5.60 1.77
C LEU A 19 3.75 6.74 0.75
N LYS A 20 3.47 7.97 1.17
CA LYS A 20 3.56 9.16 0.29
C LYS A 20 4.99 9.53 -0.12
N THR A 21 5.98 9.09 0.63
CA THR A 21 7.38 9.43 0.41
C THR A 21 8.13 8.21 -0.09
N ASP A 22 8.46 7.31 0.82
CA ASP A 22 9.28 6.13 0.56
C ASP A 22 8.62 5.13 -0.40
N PHE A 23 7.31 4.85 -0.27
CA PHE A 23 6.66 3.87 -1.14
C PHE A 23 6.47 4.37 -2.58
N ALA A 24 6.12 5.66 -2.74
CA ALA A 24 6.04 6.29 -4.05
C ALA A 24 7.40 6.19 -4.77
N ASP A 25 8.49 6.53 -4.09
CA ASP A 25 9.84 6.40 -4.64
C ASP A 25 10.22 4.94 -4.91
N TYR A 26 9.85 4.02 -4.01
CA TYR A 26 10.10 2.58 -4.16
C TYR A 26 9.43 2.01 -5.41
N ILE A 27 8.14 2.25 -5.59
CA ILE A 27 7.40 1.75 -6.75
C ILE A 27 7.94 2.36 -8.04
N ASN A 28 8.25 3.65 -8.03
CA ASN A 28 8.75 4.33 -9.22
C ASN A 28 10.11 3.76 -9.66
N GLN A 29 10.97 3.41 -8.71
CA GLN A 29 12.24 2.73 -8.99
C GLN A 29 12.04 1.29 -9.49
N LYS A 30 11.09 0.54 -8.93
CA LYS A 30 10.84 -0.86 -9.31
C LYS A 30 10.19 -0.99 -10.69
N LEU A 31 9.21 -0.14 -10.98
CA LEU A 31 8.45 -0.17 -12.23
C LEU A 31 9.11 0.68 -13.34
N GLY A 32 10.11 1.50 -13.00
CA GLY A 32 10.75 2.41 -13.95
C GLY A 32 9.79 3.44 -14.54
N SER A 33 8.68 3.70 -13.85
CA SER A 33 7.61 4.61 -14.26
C SER A 33 7.34 5.59 -13.13
N ASN A 34 6.79 6.76 -13.44
CA ASN A 34 6.40 7.74 -12.43
C ASN A 34 4.87 7.71 -12.29
N LEU A 35 4.36 6.66 -11.65
CA LEU A 35 2.93 6.47 -11.50
C LEU A 35 2.36 7.51 -10.53
N ALA A 36 1.25 8.13 -10.90
CA ALA A 36 0.44 8.89 -9.98
C ALA A 36 -0.20 7.92 -8.98
N ILE A 37 0.17 8.06 -7.70
CA ILE A 37 -0.41 7.30 -6.60
C ILE A 37 -1.18 8.27 -5.72
N GLU A 38 -2.45 7.97 -5.46
CA GLU A 38 -3.29 8.71 -4.54
C GLU A 38 -3.50 7.90 -3.26
N TYR A 39 -3.46 8.60 -2.13
CA TYR A 39 -3.62 7.98 -0.82
C TYR A 39 -4.77 8.67 -0.08
N ALA A 40 -5.71 7.88 0.44
CA ALA A 40 -6.80 8.37 1.28
C ALA A 40 -6.75 7.67 2.64
N HIS A 41 -6.39 8.42 3.67
CA HIS A 41 -6.31 7.94 5.05
C HIS A 41 -7.58 8.29 5.82
N VAL A 42 -8.22 7.28 6.40
CA VAL A 42 -9.45 7.37 7.18
C VAL A 42 -9.29 6.52 8.45
N PHE A 43 -9.02 7.18 9.58
CA PHE A 43 -8.74 6.54 10.88
C PHE A 43 -7.58 5.54 10.84
N ASP A 44 -7.89 4.25 10.78
CA ASP A 44 -6.95 3.15 10.78
C ASP A 44 -6.83 2.53 9.39
N GLU A 45 -7.57 3.04 8.40
CA GLU A 45 -7.57 2.55 7.03
C GLU A 45 -6.87 3.52 6.09
N ILE A 46 -6.04 2.98 5.21
CA ILE A 46 -5.35 3.72 4.15
C ILE A 46 -5.72 3.08 2.83
N ASN A 47 -6.48 3.81 2.01
CA ASN A 47 -6.76 3.43 0.63
C ASN A 47 -5.63 3.95 -0.27
N VAL A 48 -5.15 3.09 -1.15
CA VAL A 48 -4.15 3.39 -2.16
C VAL A 48 -4.78 3.20 -3.53
N SER A 49 -4.77 4.26 -4.32
CA SER A 49 -5.34 4.30 -5.66
C SER A 49 -4.25 4.59 -6.68
N PHE A 50 -4.33 3.94 -7.84
CA PHE A 50 -3.42 4.15 -8.96
C PHE A 50 -4.26 4.60 -10.16
N PRO A 51 -4.70 5.87 -10.24
CA PRO A 51 -5.62 6.34 -11.28
C PRO A 51 -5.14 6.12 -12.71
N GLU A 52 -3.83 5.97 -12.92
CA GLU A 52 -3.26 5.67 -14.25
C GLU A 52 -3.33 4.18 -14.62
N VAL A 53 -3.59 3.30 -13.65
CA VAL A 53 -3.63 1.85 -13.83
C VAL A 53 -5.04 1.31 -13.66
N ILE A 54 -5.76 1.75 -12.62
CA ILE A 54 -7.06 1.21 -12.20
C ILE A 54 -7.95 2.37 -11.73
N GLU A 55 -9.23 2.36 -12.12
CA GLU A 55 -10.21 3.29 -11.59
C GLU A 55 -10.60 2.93 -10.14
N GLY A 56 -10.40 3.88 -9.22
CA GLY A 56 -10.74 3.73 -7.81
C GLY A 56 -9.60 3.18 -6.93
N PRO A 57 -9.89 2.83 -5.66
CA PRO A 57 -8.89 2.27 -4.76
C PRO A 57 -8.47 0.87 -5.23
N ALA A 58 -7.18 0.70 -5.50
CA ALA A 58 -6.63 -0.59 -5.88
C ALA A 58 -6.37 -1.46 -4.65
N LEU A 59 -5.87 -0.84 -3.57
CA LEU A 59 -5.47 -1.52 -2.35
C LEU A 59 -6.02 -0.76 -1.13
N ASN A 60 -6.40 -1.50 -0.10
CA ASN A 60 -6.70 -0.96 1.22
C ASN A 60 -5.74 -1.55 2.25
N ILE A 61 -5.24 -0.73 3.15
CA ILE A 61 -4.38 -1.13 4.25
C ILE A 61 -5.10 -0.79 5.55
N THR A 62 -5.44 -1.80 6.34
CA THR A 62 -5.95 -1.61 7.70
C THR A 62 -4.79 -1.74 8.68
N VAL A 63 -4.57 -0.71 9.47
CA VAL A 63 -3.49 -0.63 10.46
C VAL A 63 -4.07 -0.85 11.84
N THR A 64 -3.50 -1.79 12.59
CA THR A 64 -3.84 -1.99 13.99
C THR A 64 -2.57 -1.94 14.84
N ASP A 65 -2.75 -1.88 16.15
CA ASP A 65 -1.64 -1.92 17.12
C ASP A 65 -0.76 -3.18 16.99
N VAL A 66 -1.28 -4.25 16.37
CA VAL A 66 -0.66 -5.59 16.38
C VAL A 66 -0.33 -6.09 14.97
N GLU A 67 -1.11 -5.71 13.97
CA GLU A 67 -0.97 -6.18 12.58
C GLU A 67 -1.39 -5.13 11.55
N LEU A 68 -0.81 -5.23 10.37
CA LEU A 68 -1.17 -4.52 9.15
C LEU A 68 -1.86 -5.51 8.22
N THR A 69 -3.02 -5.16 7.70
CA THR A 69 -3.78 -6.01 6.80
C THR A 69 -3.94 -5.32 5.45
N VAL A 70 -3.43 -5.95 4.39
CA VAL A 70 -3.55 -5.47 3.01
C VAL A 70 -4.67 -6.22 2.31
N THR A 71 -5.58 -5.48 1.70
CA THR A 71 -6.71 -6.00 0.93
C THR A 71 -6.66 -5.46 -0.49
N LEU A 72 -6.52 -6.35 -1.47
CA LEU A 72 -6.73 -6.02 -2.87
C LEU A 72 -8.20 -5.69 -3.13
N MET A 73 -8.47 -4.46 -3.53
CA MET A 73 -9.80 -3.95 -3.88
C MET A 73 -10.06 -3.95 -5.38
N ALA A 74 -9.00 -4.00 -6.21
CA ALA A 74 -9.13 -4.11 -7.65
C ALA A 74 -9.85 -5.42 -8.04
N THR A 75 -10.94 -5.31 -8.81
CA THR A 75 -11.83 -6.44 -9.15
C THR A 75 -11.59 -7.07 -10.52
N GLU A 76 -10.79 -6.43 -11.38
CA GLU A 76 -10.41 -7.00 -12.67
C GLU A 76 -8.95 -7.46 -12.62
N SER A 77 -8.64 -8.57 -13.28
CA SER A 77 -7.28 -9.13 -13.44
C SER A 77 -6.37 -8.20 -14.25
N ASP A 78 -6.22 -6.96 -13.80
CA ASP A 78 -5.11 -6.13 -14.17
C ASP A 78 -3.87 -6.78 -13.59
N TYR A 79 -3.05 -7.34 -14.47
CA TYR A 79 -1.75 -7.91 -14.15
C TYR A 79 -0.90 -6.98 -13.26
N ASN A 80 -1.14 -5.67 -13.36
CA ASN A 80 -0.49 -4.66 -12.55
C ASN A 80 -1.00 -4.64 -11.11
N ALA A 81 -2.26 -4.97 -10.82
CA ALA A 81 -2.85 -4.91 -9.49
C ALA A 81 -2.20 -5.90 -8.51
N GLU A 82 -2.01 -7.15 -8.96
CA GLU A 82 -1.33 -8.19 -8.17
C GLU A 82 0.14 -7.82 -7.92
N LEU A 83 0.84 -7.31 -8.93
CA LEU A 83 2.23 -6.86 -8.79
C LEU A 83 2.36 -5.67 -7.82
N LEU A 84 1.41 -4.73 -7.86
CA LEU A 84 1.34 -3.60 -6.92
C LEU A 84 1.06 -4.09 -5.49
N GLU A 85 0.19 -5.08 -5.32
CA GLU A 85 -0.05 -5.74 -4.03
C GLU A 85 1.25 -6.35 -3.48
N GLU A 86 1.97 -7.13 -4.30
CA GLU A 86 3.23 -7.76 -3.91
C GLU A 86 4.31 -6.74 -3.51
N HIS A 87 4.46 -5.66 -4.29
CA HIS A 87 5.38 -4.58 -3.97
C HIS A 87 5.02 -3.85 -2.68
N LEU A 88 3.72 -3.61 -2.45
CA LEU A 88 3.24 -3.00 -1.22
C LEU A 88 3.48 -3.91 -0.02
N ILE A 89 3.14 -5.19 -0.11
CA ILE A 89 3.38 -6.17 0.96
C ILE A 89 4.87 -6.21 1.29
N SER A 90 5.73 -6.33 0.28
CA SER A 90 7.19 -6.37 0.48
C SER A 90 7.70 -5.12 1.21
N PHE A 91 7.22 -3.94 0.79
CA PHE A 91 7.57 -2.68 1.44
C PHE A 91 7.09 -2.62 2.89
N LEU A 92 5.86 -3.07 3.15
CA LEU A 92 5.30 -3.11 4.50
C LEU A 92 6.03 -4.09 5.40
N GLU A 93 6.43 -5.26 4.89
CA GLU A 93 7.27 -6.22 5.64
C GLU A 93 8.63 -5.61 6.00
N GLU A 94 9.27 -4.89 5.08
CA GLU A 94 10.54 -4.20 5.36
C GLU A 94 10.41 -3.09 6.42
N LYS A 95 9.27 -2.40 6.47
CA LYS A 95 9.02 -1.31 7.44
C LYS A 95 8.47 -1.80 8.78
N ALA A 96 7.62 -2.83 8.77
CA ALA A 96 6.96 -3.38 9.95
C ALA A 96 7.85 -4.36 10.73
N GLY A 97 8.85 -4.98 10.07
CA GLY A 97 9.95 -5.71 10.72
C GLY A 97 9.74 -7.20 10.89
#